data_AF-A0AB37SWM5-F1
#
_entry.id   AF-A0AB37SWM5-F1
#
_cell.length_a   1.000
_cell.length_b   1.000
_cell.length_c   1.000
_cell.angle_alpha   90.00
_cell.angle_beta   90.00
_cell.angle_gamma   90.00
#
_symmetry.space_group_name_H-M   'P 1'
#
loop_
_entity.id
_entity.type
_entity.pdbx_description
1 polymer ?
#
loop_
_entity_poly.entity_id
_entity_poly.type
_entity_poly.pdbx_seq_one_letter_code
_entity_poly.pdbx_strand_id
1 'polypeptide(L)'
;MTWVGAEAPPFQLSHGTGDVLVPHRQSERLHAALVAAGVPSELYLLDGYRHGFLNPPGRLDVALAGVMDDGRLAAEGTASALRRTSAADGEPAAFGFSDIHDFFRRHLTTRSTTGEAR
;
A
#
# COMPACT_ATOMS: atom_id res chain seq x y z
N MET A 1 14.12 -11.46 5.85
CA MET A 1 14.21 -10.97 4.45
C MET A 1 15.62 -10.46 4.25
N THR A 2 16.33 -10.91 3.22
CA THR A 2 17.78 -10.63 3.04
C THR A 2 18.06 -9.32 2.31
N TRP A 3 17.06 -8.74 1.64
CA TRP A 3 17.23 -7.63 0.69
C TRP A 3 16.69 -6.27 1.17
N VAL A 4 16.24 -6.18 2.42
CA VAL A 4 15.79 -4.90 3.00
C VAL A 4 16.99 -4.23 3.67
N GLY A 5 17.28 -2.99 3.27
CA GLY A 5 18.35 -2.17 3.84
C GLY A 5 17.85 -0.78 4.23
N ALA A 6 18.60 -0.07 5.08
CA ALA A 6 18.23 1.23 5.63
C ALA A 6 18.06 2.34 4.56
N GLU A 7 18.68 2.18 3.39
CA GLU A 7 18.59 3.12 2.26
C GLU A 7 17.31 2.93 1.42
N ALA A 8 16.44 1.99 1.77
CA ALA A 8 15.18 1.81 1.06
C ALA A 8 14.28 3.05 1.25
N PRO A 9 13.50 3.46 0.23
CA PRO A 9 12.60 4.59 0.37
C PRO A 9 11.49 4.26 1.37
N PRO A 10 10.72 5.25 1.84
CA PRO A 10 9.49 5.00 2.59
C PRO A 10 8.52 4.11 1.79
N PHE A 11 7.78 3.22 2.48
CA PHE A 11 6.79 2.34 1.86
C PHE A 11 5.38 2.61 2.39
N GLN A 12 4.40 2.66 1.49
CA GLN A 12 3.01 2.42 1.80
C GLN A 12 2.60 1.09 1.16
N LEU A 13 2.18 0.15 1.99
CA LEU A 13 1.66 -1.15 1.58
C LEU A 13 0.15 -1.14 1.81
N SER A 14 -0.63 -1.53 0.82
CA SER A 14 -2.08 -1.70 0.93
C SER A 14 -2.46 -3.04 0.34
N HIS A 15 -3.12 -3.88 1.13
CA HIS A 15 -3.36 -5.28 0.78
C HIS A 15 -4.74 -5.73 1.29
N GLY A 16 -5.55 -6.34 0.42
CA GLY A 16 -6.83 -6.91 0.80
C GLY A 16 -6.71 -8.21 1.60
N THR A 17 -7.44 -8.34 2.72
CA THR A 17 -7.39 -9.55 3.55
C THR A 17 -8.03 -10.77 2.89
N GLY A 18 -8.88 -10.55 1.88
CA GLY A 18 -9.50 -11.57 1.02
C GLY A 18 -8.68 -11.94 -0.21
N ASP A 19 -7.45 -11.44 -0.37
CA ASP A 19 -6.56 -11.85 -1.46
C ASP A 19 -6.15 -13.32 -1.30
N VAL A 20 -6.68 -14.17 -2.19
CA VAL A 20 -6.38 -15.61 -2.25
C VAL A 20 -5.23 -15.95 -3.21
N LEU A 21 -4.81 -14.99 -4.05
CA LEU A 21 -3.73 -15.18 -5.02
C LEU A 21 -2.37 -14.92 -4.38
N VAL A 22 -2.29 -13.86 -3.57
CA VAL A 22 -1.10 -13.47 -2.83
C VAL A 22 -1.49 -13.24 -1.37
N PRO A 23 -0.99 -14.03 -0.41
CA PRO A 23 -1.35 -13.83 0.99
C PRO A 23 -0.85 -12.49 1.54
N HIS A 24 -1.75 -11.71 2.17
CA HIS A 24 -1.40 -10.44 2.84
C HIS A 24 -0.29 -10.55 3.90
N ARG A 25 -0.08 -11.75 4.44
CA ARG A 25 1.04 -12.11 5.33
C ARG A 25 2.41 -11.78 4.72
N GLN A 26 2.54 -11.72 3.39
CA GLN A 26 3.76 -11.26 2.73
C GLN A 26 4.00 -9.76 2.96
N SER A 27 2.95 -8.93 2.88
CA SER A 27 3.03 -7.51 3.21
C SER A 27 3.32 -7.28 4.70
N GLU A 28 2.76 -8.10 5.60
CA GLU A 28 3.11 -8.06 7.02
C GLU A 28 4.61 -8.32 7.25
N ARG A 29 5.17 -9.35 6.59
CA ARG A 29 6.60 -9.68 6.68
C ARG A 29 7.50 -8.57 6.13
N LEU A 30 7.12 -7.95 5.01
CA LEU A 30 7.85 -6.83 4.43
C LEU A 30 7.80 -5.60 5.35
N HIS A 31 6.62 -5.26 5.86
CA HIS A 31 6.46 -4.17 6.83
C HIS A 31 7.37 -4.36 8.04
N ALA A 32 7.32 -5.54 8.68
CA ALA A 32 8.16 -5.83 9.83
C ALA A 32 9.66 -5.73 9.51
N ALA A 33 10.09 -6.21 8.34
CA ALA A 33 11.49 -6.09 7.91
C ALA A 33 11.91 -4.64 7.66
N LEU A 34 11.05 -3.82 7.05
CA LEU A 34 11.31 -2.39 6.82
C LEU A 34 11.42 -1.63 8.14
N VAL A 35 10.48 -1.84 9.06
CA VAL A 35 10.51 -1.22 10.40
C VAL A 35 11.76 -1.62 11.16
N ALA A 36 12.14 -2.90 11.14
CA ALA A 36 13.36 -3.39 11.78
C ALA A 36 14.65 -2.79 11.18
N ALA A 37 14.63 -2.42 9.89
CA ALA A 37 15.74 -1.74 9.21
C ALA A 37 15.72 -0.21 9.40
N GLY A 38 14.78 0.35 10.18
CA GLY A 38 14.63 1.79 10.39
C GLY A 38 13.98 2.53 9.23
N VAL A 39 13.41 1.81 8.25
CA VAL A 39 12.75 2.41 7.09
C VAL A 39 11.30 2.75 7.44
N PRO A 40 10.83 3.99 7.18
CA PRO A 40 9.43 4.35 7.38
C PRO A 40 8.50 3.46 6.55
N SER A 41 7.54 2.82 7.20
CA SER A 41 6.57 1.95 6.55
C SER A 41 5.18 2.13 7.14
N GLU A 42 4.19 2.21 6.27
CA GLU A 42 2.76 2.14 6.58
C GLU A 42 2.17 0.90 5.90
N LEU A 43 1.36 0.11 6.61
CA LEU A 43 0.65 -1.05 6.08
C LEU A 43 -0.84 -0.92 6.37
N TYR A 44 -1.66 -0.99 5.32
CA TYR A 44 -3.11 -1.06 5.38
C TYR A 44 -3.57 -2.46 4.98
N LEU A 45 -4.27 -3.16 5.88
CA LEU A 45 -4.94 -4.42 5.60
C LEU A 45 -6.43 -4.14 5.40
N LEU A 46 -6.89 -4.15 4.14
CA LEU A 46 -8.24 -3.76 3.74
C LEU A 46 -9.19 -4.95 3.92
N ASP A 47 -10.25 -4.76 4.71
CA ASP A 47 -11.13 -5.86 5.12
C ASP A 47 -11.97 -6.43 3.97
N GLY A 48 -11.83 -7.72 3.71
CA GLY A 48 -12.57 -8.46 2.69
C GLY A 48 -12.22 -8.10 1.24
N TYR A 49 -11.27 -7.18 1.02
CA TYR A 49 -10.80 -6.85 -0.32
C TYR A 49 -9.97 -8.01 -0.90
N ARG A 50 -10.16 -8.32 -2.17
CA ARG A 50 -9.40 -9.30 -2.97
C ARG A 50 -8.30 -8.61 -3.78
N HIS A 51 -7.60 -9.37 -4.61
CA HIS A 51 -6.46 -8.88 -5.38
C HIS A 51 -6.88 -7.82 -6.42
N GLY A 52 -6.00 -6.87 -6.72
CA GLY A 52 -6.23 -5.89 -7.82
C GLY A 52 -7.27 -4.80 -7.54
N PHE A 53 -7.58 -4.52 -6.27
CA PHE A 53 -8.62 -3.55 -5.85
C PHE A 53 -8.42 -2.10 -6.31
N LEU A 54 -7.21 -1.72 -6.72
CA LEU A 54 -6.86 -0.39 -7.24
C LEU A 54 -7.13 -0.23 -8.74
N ASN A 55 -7.37 -1.32 -9.46
CA ASN A 55 -7.49 -1.28 -10.92
C ASN A 55 -8.77 -0.55 -11.33
N PRO A 56 -8.80 0.19 -12.46
CA PRO A 56 -10.04 0.67 -13.02
C PRO A 56 -11.00 -0.51 -13.31
N PRO A 57 -12.31 -0.35 -13.07
CA PRO A 57 -13.27 -1.43 -13.30
C PRO A 57 -13.37 -1.79 -14.79
N GLY A 58 -13.82 -3.02 -15.09
CA GLY A 58 -14.18 -3.47 -16.43
C GLY A 58 -13.00 -3.79 -17.34
N ARG A 59 -11.80 -4.01 -16.77
CA ARG A 59 -10.59 -4.36 -17.54
C ARG A 59 -10.15 -5.82 -17.44
N LEU A 60 -10.92 -6.64 -16.74
CA LEU A 60 -10.56 -8.03 -16.48
C LEU A 60 -11.18 -9.00 -17.47
N ASP A 61 -10.45 -10.06 -17.78
CA ASP A 61 -11.02 -11.21 -18.45
C ASP A 61 -11.97 -12.00 -17.51
N VAL A 62 -12.83 -12.83 -18.11
CA VAL A 62 -13.84 -13.61 -17.37
C VAL A 62 -13.20 -14.59 -16.38
N ALA A 63 -11.99 -15.07 -16.66
CA ALA A 63 -11.29 -16.03 -15.82
C ALA A 63 -10.80 -15.41 -14.50
N LEU A 64 -10.44 -14.12 -14.52
CA LEU A 64 -9.93 -13.40 -13.35
C LEU A 64 -11.04 -12.76 -12.49
N ALA A 65 -12.25 -12.60 -13.01
CA ALA A 65 -13.36 -11.93 -12.30
C ALA A 65 -13.71 -12.54 -10.92
N GLY A 66 -13.45 -13.84 -10.72
CA GLY A 66 -13.74 -14.52 -9.45
C GLY A 66 -12.74 -14.24 -8.32
N VAL A 67 -11.53 -13.77 -8.64
CA VAL A 67 -10.42 -13.61 -7.70
C VAL A 67 -9.89 -12.18 -7.61
N MET A 68 -10.33 -11.31 -8.51
CA MET A 68 -9.99 -9.89 -8.52
C MET A 68 -11.10 -9.04 -7.88
N ASP A 69 -10.73 -7.88 -7.35
CA ASP A 69 -11.63 -6.82 -6.91
C ASP A 69 -11.65 -5.67 -7.92
N ASP A 70 -12.29 -5.92 -9.06
CA ASP A 70 -12.40 -5.04 -10.23
C ASP A 70 -12.86 -3.59 -9.93
N GLY A 71 -11.93 -2.72 -9.52
CA GLY A 71 -12.20 -1.32 -9.21
C GLY A 71 -13.08 -1.06 -8.00
N ARG A 72 -13.17 -2.02 -7.07
CA ARG A 72 -13.99 -1.90 -5.87
C ARG A 72 -13.67 -0.64 -5.05
N LEU A 73 -12.39 -0.30 -4.88
CA LEU A 73 -12.02 0.88 -4.09
C LEU A 73 -12.53 2.19 -4.72
N ALA A 74 -12.51 2.28 -6.05
CA ALA A 74 -13.05 3.45 -6.75
C ALA A 74 -14.59 3.53 -6.63
N ALA A 75 -15.26 2.39 -6.61
CA ALA A 75 -16.71 2.31 -6.44
C ALA A 75 -17.16 2.65 -5.00
N GLU A 76 -16.43 2.18 -3.98
CA GLU A 76 -16.76 2.39 -2.57
C GLU A 76 -16.19 3.68 -1.98
N GLY A 77 -15.17 4.27 -2.62
CA GLY A 77 -14.46 5.48 -2.18
C GLY A 77 -13.44 5.21 -1.07
N THR A 78 -13.84 4.51 -0.01
CA THR A 78 -12.96 4.13 1.10
C THR A 78 -13.21 2.71 1.58
N ALA A 79 -12.13 1.99 1.88
CA ALA A 79 -12.14 0.67 2.51
C ALA A 79 -11.96 0.78 4.02
N SER A 80 -12.68 -0.05 4.80
CA SER A 80 -12.30 -0.30 6.19
C SER A 80 -10.99 -1.07 6.22
N ALA A 81 -10.06 -0.68 7.09
CA ALA A 81 -8.74 -1.29 7.16
C ALA A 81 -8.19 -1.32 8.60
N LEU A 82 -7.24 -2.23 8.82
CA LEU A 82 -6.31 -2.16 9.94
C LEU A 82 -5.00 -1.53 9.47
N ARG A 83 -4.58 -0.45 10.13
CA ARG A 83 -3.35 0.28 9.79
C ARG A 83 -2.24 -0.02 10.79
N ARG A 84 -1.05 -0.35 10.28
CA ARG A 84 0.20 -0.44 11.03
C ARG A 84 1.19 0.59 10.50
N THR A 85 2.01 1.12 11.38
CA THR A 85 3.08 2.07 11.03
C THR A 85 4.35 1.73 11.79
N SER A 86 5.46 2.34 11.38
CA SER A 86 6.70 2.30 12.17
C SER A 86 6.55 2.76 13.62
N ALA A 87 5.49 3.51 13.97
CA ALA A 87 5.26 4.05 15.31
C ALA A 87 4.11 3.39 16.09
N ALA A 88 3.23 2.64 15.43
CA ALA A 88 2.02 2.08 16.02
C ALA A 88 1.61 0.78 15.33
N ASP A 89 1.20 -0.22 16.10
CA ASP A 89 0.82 -1.54 15.59
C ASP A 89 -0.69 -1.77 15.70
N GLY A 90 -1.40 -1.58 14.59
CA GLY A 90 -2.74 -2.13 14.39
C GLY A 90 -3.86 -1.24 14.92
N GLU A 91 -4.05 -0.09 14.30
CA GLU A 91 -5.17 0.82 14.58
C GLU A 91 -6.26 0.71 13.50
N PRO A 92 -7.55 0.73 13.85
CA PRO A 92 -8.62 0.87 12.88
C PRO A 92 -8.43 2.12 12.02
N ALA A 93 -8.64 1.99 10.71
CA ALA A 93 -8.48 3.07 9.75
C ALA A 93 -9.47 2.94 8.59
N ALA A 94 -9.62 4.03 7.85
CA ALA A 94 -10.14 4.01 6.49
C ALA A 94 -8.97 4.15 5.50
N PHE A 95 -9.07 3.54 4.33
CA PHE A 95 -8.09 3.66 3.26
C PHE A 95 -8.77 4.04 1.95
N GLY A 96 -8.25 5.03 1.24
CA GLY A 96 -8.70 5.45 -0.08
C GLY A 96 -7.60 6.12 -0.90
N PHE A 97 -7.97 6.67 -2.06
CA PHE A 97 -7.02 7.35 -2.94
C PHE A 97 -6.38 8.60 -2.31
N SER A 98 -7.03 9.23 -1.34
CA SER A 98 -6.45 10.33 -0.56
C SER A 98 -5.24 9.88 0.26
N ASP A 99 -5.25 8.69 0.85
CA ASP A 99 -4.12 8.17 1.64
C ASP A 99 -2.90 7.91 0.76
N ILE A 100 -3.12 7.43 -0.47
CA ILE A 100 -2.08 7.26 -1.48
C ILE A 100 -1.54 8.63 -1.89
N HIS A 101 -2.43 9.59 -2.17
CA HIS A 101 -2.07 10.95 -2.51
C HIS A 101 -1.20 11.60 -1.43
N ASP A 102 -1.64 11.53 -0.18
CA ASP A 102 -0.96 12.16 0.94
C ASP A 102 0.41 11.52 1.20
N PHE A 103 0.51 10.19 1.07
CA PHE A 103 1.80 9.51 1.14
C PHE A 103 2.77 10.03 0.07
N PHE A 104 2.33 10.14 -1.18
CA PHE A 104 3.16 10.70 -2.23
C PHE A 104 3.50 12.17 -1.97
N ARG A 105 2.56 13.01 -1.53
CA ARG A 105 2.87 14.42 -1.20
C ARG A 105 3.93 14.55 -0.11
N ARG A 106 3.91 13.67 0.90
CA ARG A 106 4.88 13.67 2.01
C ARG A 106 6.29 13.29 1.55
N HIS A 107 6.41 12.38 0.59
CA HIS A 107 7.70 11.77 0.24
C HIS A 107 8.26 12.20 -1.12
N LEU A 108 7.42 12.69 -2.02
CA LEU A 108 7.81 13.26 -3.31
C LEU A 108 7.81 14.79 -3.21
N THR A 109 8.81 15.34 -2.53
CA THR A 109 9.15 16.75 -2.70
C THR A 109 10.12 16.86 -3.88
N THR A 110 9.79 17.72 -4.85
CA THR A 110 10.73 18.10 -5.91
C THR A 110 11.94 18.71 -5.23
N ARG A 111 13.11 18.06 -5.30
CA ARG A 111 14.36 18.80 -5.12
C ARG A 111 14.40 19.79 -6.28
N SER A 112 14.07 21.06 -6.03
CA SER A 112 14.49 22.13 -6.91
C SER A 112 16.01 22.02 -7.02
N THR A 113 16.50 21.50 -8.13
CA THR A 113 17.89 21.64 -8.53
C THR A 113 18.08 23.10 -8.91
N THR A 114 18.13 23.97 -7.92
CA THR A 114 18.68 25.32 -8.08
C THR A 114 20.19 25.18 -7.96
N GLY A 115 20.88 25.40 -9.08
CA GLY A 115 22.29 25.75 -9.10
C GLY A 115 23.23 24.63 -9.54
N GLU A 116 23.44 24.52 -10.84
CA GLU A 116 24.81 24.48 -11.34
C GLU A 116 24.90 25.38 -12.57
N ALA A 117 25.31 26.62 -12.33
CA ALA A 117 25.88 27.46 -13.37
C ALA A 117 27.27 26.90 -13.67
N ARG A 118 27.47 26.44 -14.90
CA ARG A 118 28.75 26.52 -15.61
C ARG A 118 28.48 26.85 -17.07
#